data_AF-A0AAW1DHF0-F1
#
_entry.id   AF-A0AAW1DHF0-F1
#
_cell.length_a   1.000
_cell.length_b   1.000
_cell.length_c   1.000
_cell.angle_alpha   90.00
_cell.angle_beta   90.00
_cell.angle_gamma   90.00
#
_symmetry.space_group_name_H-M   'P 1'
#
loop_
_entity.id
_entity.type
_entity.pdbx_description
1 polymer ?
#
loop_
_entity_poly.entity_id
_entity_poly.type
_entity_poly.pdbx_seq_one_letter_code
_entity_poly.pdbx_strand_id
1 'polypeptide(L)'
;MDEDEEEVVPLPNVNSAILKKVIQWATYHKDDPPPPEDDENKEKRTDDISSWDADFLKVDQGTLFELILVISFYFIKLAYALDPTIRF
;
A
#
# COMPACT_ATOMS: atom_id res chain seq x y z
N MET A 1 -6.52 -27.08 -17.28
CA MET A 1 -5.40 -26.14 -17.36
C MET A 1 -6.07 -24.84 -17.04
N ASP A 2 -6.11 -24.52 -15.75
CA ASP A 2 -6.64 -23.24 -15.30
C ASP A 2 -5.57 -22.24 -15.70
N GLU A 3 -5.80 -21.57 -16.82
CA GLU A 3 -5.08 -20.35 -17.15
C GLU A 3 -5.38 -19.41 -15.99
N ASP A 4 -4.39 -19.21 -15.11
CA ASP A 4 -4.31 -18.03 -14.28
C ASP A 4 -4.34 -16.85 -15.27
N GLU A 5 -5.55 -16.40 -15.64
CA GLU A 5 -5.75 -15.20 -16.42
C GLU A 5 -5.02 -14.11 -15.62
N GLU A 6 -3.88 -13.66 -16.13
CA GLU A 6 -3.19 -12.48 -15.61
C GLU A 6 -4.18 -11.32 -15.75
N GLU A 7 -5.00 -11.12 -14.71
CA GLU A 7 -6.01 -10.06 -14.69
C GLU A 7 -5.26 -8.74 -14.66
N VAL A 8 -5.11 -8.14 -15.83
CA VAL A 8 -4.41 -6.88 -15.98
C VAL A 8 -5.27 -5.80 -15.38
N VAL A 9 -4.91 -5.33 -14.18
CA VAL A 9 -5.58 -4.20 -13.52
C VAL A 9 -4.99 -2.89 -14.08
N PRO A 10 -5.74 -2.12 -14.90
CA PRO A 10 -5.25 -0.85 -15.37
C PRO A 10 -5.20 0.16 -14.22
N LEU A 11 -4.04 0.78 -14.02
CA LEU A 11 -3.82 1.83 -13.03
C LEU A 11 -3.62 3.19 -13.74
N PRO A 12 -4.68 3.80 -14.27
CA PRO A 12 -4.57 5.11 -14.90
C PRO A 12 -4.11 6.13 -13.87
N ASN A 13 -3.26 7.06 -14.29
CA ASN A 13 -2.70 8.15 -13.47
C ASN A 13 -1.71 7.71 -12.38
N VAL A 14 -1.21 6.47 -12.42
CA VAL A 14 -0.09 6.04 -11.57
C VAL A 14 1.19 6.06 -12.38
N ASN A 15 2.17 6.86 -11.94
CA ASN A 15 3.49 6.89 -12.55
C ASN A 15 4.23 5.58 -12.26
N SER A 16 4.92 5.03 -13.27
CA SER A 16 5.76 3.82 -13.13
C SER A 16 6.77 3.90 -11.99
N ALA A 17 7.30 5.09 -11.68
CA ALA A 17 8.23 5.30 -10.56
C ALA A 17 7.54 5.09 -9.20
N ILE A 18 6.30 5.56 -9.07
CA ILE A 18 5.49 5.36 -7.86
C ILE A 18 5.10 3.90 -7.71
N LEU A 19 4.64 3.27 -8.79
CA LEU A 19 4.26 1.85 -8.76
C LEU A 19 5.43 0.97 -8.31
N LYS A 20 6.66 1.23 -8.80
CA LYS A 20 7.86 0.53 -8.33
C LYS A 20 8.11 0.69 -6.83
N LYS A 21 7.92 1.90 -6.30
CA LYS A 21 8.04 2.17 -4.86
C LYS A 21 6.97 1.44 -4.05
N VAL A 22 5.72 1.41 -4.54
CA VAL A 22 4.62 0.66 -3.89
C VAL A 22 4.93 -0.83 -3.86
N ILE A 23 5.40 -1.41 -4.96
CA ILE A 23 5.81 -2.83 -5.02
C ILE A 23 6.97 -3.09 -4.06
N GLN A 24 7.97 -2.20 -3.99
CA GLN A 24 9.08 -2.32 -3.06
C GLN A 24 8.60 -2.32 -1.60
N TRP A 25 7.70 -1.40 -1.26
CA TRP A 25 7.10 -1.31 0.08
C TRP A 25 6.31 -2.58 0.43
N ALA A 26 5.44 -3.04 -0.47
CA ALA A 26 4.65 -4.25 -0.28
C ALA A 26 5.54 -5.50 -0.15
N THR A 27 6.63 -5.59 -0.91
CA THR A 27 7.57 -6.72 -0.84
C THR A 27 8.32 -6.76 0.49
N TYR A 28 8.65 -5.60 1.05
CA TYR A 28 9.32 -5.50 2.35
C TYR A 28 8.37 -5.87 3.50
N HIS A 29 7.13 -5.38 3.48
CA HIS A 29 6.15 -5.55 4.56
C HIS A 29 5.25 -6.80 4.42
N LYS A 30 5.45 -7.65 3.40
CA LYS A 30 4.56 -8.80 3.12
C LYS A 30 4.47 -9.82 4.26
N ASP A 31 5.51 -9.92 5.08
CA ASP A 31 5.66 -10.88 6.16
C ASP A 31 5.51 -10.22 7.55
N ASP A 32 5.12 -8.94 7.58
CA ASP A 32 4.97 -8.21 8.83
C ASP A 32 3.82 -8.79 9.66
N PRO A 33 3.97 -8.82 10.99
CA PRO A 33 2.89 -9.27 11.85
C PRO A 33 1.65 -8.41 11.61
N PRO A 34 0.43 -9.00 11.71
CA PRO A 34 -0.79 -8.22 11.65
C PRO A 34 -0.68 -7.05 12.63
N PRO A 35 -1.11 -5.84 12.24
CA PRO A 35 -1.11 -4.73 13.17
C PRO A 35 -1.85 -5.15 14.44
N PRO A 36 -1.30 -4.84 15.63
CA PRO A 36 -1.98 -5.16 16.88
C PRO A 36 -3.39 -4.57 16.82
N GLU A 37 -4.39 -5.29 17.34
CA GLU A 37 -5.73 -4.72 17.49
C GLU A 37 -5.60 -3.37 18.20
N ASP A 38 -6.25 -2.35 17.63
CA ASP A 38 -6.14 -0.95 18.04
C ASP A 38 -6.45 -0.85 19.54
N ASP A 39 -5.41 -0.90 20.36
CA ASP A 39 -5.49 -0.65 21.79
C ASP A 39 -5.73 0.85 21.87
N GLU A 40 -6.99 1.27 21.97
CA GLU A 40 -7.47 2.68 21.93
C GLU A 40 -6.71 3.61 22.90
N ASN A 41 -5.91 3.04 23.79
CA ASN A 41 -5.14 3.70 24.82
C ASN A 41 -3.64 3.92 24.50
N LYS A 42 -3.12 3.45 23.36
CA LYS A 42 -1.78 3.84 22.88
C LYS A 42 -1.87 5.15 22.10
N GLU A 43 -1.26 6.21 22.61
CA GLU A 43 -0.95 7.39 21.81
C GLU A 43 -0.24 6.93 20.53
N LYS A 44 -0.91 7.08 19.38
CA LYS A 44 -0.34 6.83 18.04
C LYS A 44 0.73 7.89 17.80
N ARG A 45 1.91 7.62 18.33
CA ARG A 45 3.11 8.42 18.17
C ARG A 45 3.51 8.41 16.69
N THR A 46 3.57 9.58 16.08
CA THR A 46 3.94 9.73 14.66
C THR A 46 5.42 9.43 14.40
N ASP A 47 6.21 9.25 15.45
CA ASP A 47 7.63 8.89 15.41
C ASP A 47 7.91 7.38 15.51
N ASP A 48 6.88 6.53 15.68
CA ASP A 48 7.02 5.08 15.74
C ASP A 48 7.00 4.46 14.33
N ILE A 49 8.00 4.81 13.51
CA ILE A 49 8.23 4.21 12.19
C ILE A 49 9.58 3.49 12.17
N SER A 50 9.67 2.41 11.38
CA SER A 50 10.94 1.69 11.26
C SER A 50 12.00 2.57 10.58
N SER A 51 13.28 2.31 10.84
CA SER A 51 14.37 3.02 10.14
C SER A 51 14.30 2.82 8.62
N TRP A 52 13.80 1.66 8.18
CA TRP A 52 13.59 1.38 6.76
C TRP A 52 12.49 2.28 6.18
N ASP A 53 11.37 2.45 6.88
CA ASP A 53 10.29 3.35 6.45
C ASP A 53 10.74 4.80 6.42
N ALA A 54 11.52 5.23 7.42
CA ALA A 54 12.09 6.57 7.45
C ALA A 54 12.98 6.84 6.22
N ASP A 55 13.82 5.88 5.83
CA ASP A 55 14.66 5.99 4.63
C ASP A 55 13.84 5.86 3.34
N PHE A 56 12.83 5.00 3.31
CA PHE A 56 11.94 4.81 2.16
C PHE A 56 11.12 6.07 1.84
N LEU A 57 10.62 6.73 2.89
CA LEU A 57 9.83 7.97 2.82
C LEU A 57 10.68 9.23 2.66
N LYS A 58 12.01 9.10 2.63
CA LYS A 58 12.94 10.20 2.34
C LYS A 58 12.94 10.54 0.85
N VAL A 59 11.82 11.06 0.38
CA VAL A 59 11.53 11.48 -1.00
C VAL A 59 11.12 12.95 -1.02
N ASP A 60 11.00 13.53 -2.21
CA ASP A 60 10.42 14.87 -2.35
C ASP A 60 8.92 14.87 -2.02
N GLN A 61 8.39 16.05 -1.72
CA GLN A 61 7.00 16.23 -1.29
C GLN A 61 5.98 15.72 -2.34
N GLY A 62 6.29 15.87 -3.64
CA GLY A 62 5.42 15.41 -4.71
C GLY A 62 5.30 13.89 -4.75
N THR A 63 6.45 13.21 -4.70
CA THR A 63 6.51 11.75 -4.60
C THR A 63 5.78 11.24 -3.35
N LEU A 64 5.95 11.91 -2.20
CA LEU A 64 5.26 11.52 -0.97
C LEU A 64 3.73 11.64 -1.11
N PHE A 65 3.25 12.73 -1.70
CA PHE A 65 1.82 12.94 -1.92
C PHE A 65 1.24 11.90 -2.90
N GLU A 66 1.96 11.59 -3.98
CA GLU A 66 1.57 10.53 -4.91
C GLU A 66 1.52 9.15 -4.23
N LEU A 67 2.49 8.82 -3.37
CA LEU A 67 2.47 7.57 -2.59
C LEU A 67 1.23 7.48 -1.68
N ILE A 68 0.90 8.57 -0.97
CA ILE A 68 -0.28 8.62 -0.09
C ILE A 68 -1.57 8.44 -0.91
N LEU A 69 -1.69 9.09 -2.06
CA LEU A 69 -2.86 8.95 -2.94
C LEU A 69 -2.99 7.52 -3.47
N VAL A 70 -1.88 6.89 -3.89
CA VAL A 70 -1.91 5.53 -4.42
C VAL A 70 -2.32 4.52 -3.35
N ILE A 71 -1.73 4.61 -2.15
CA ILE A 71 -2.04 3.71 -1.04
C ILE A 71 -3.49 3.89 -0.58
N SER A 72 -3.98 5.11 -0.43
CA SER A 72 -5.34 5.36 0.06
C SER A 72 -6.44 5.05 -0.96
N PHE A 73 -6.27 5.43 -2.23
CA PHE A 73 -7.32 5.29 -3.24
C PHE A 73 -7.29 3.94 -3.95
N TYR A 74 -6.10 3.44 -4.31
CA TYR A 74 -6.00 2.24 -5.14
C TYR A 74 -5.90 0.96 -4.32
N PHE A 75 -5.34 0.98 -3.10
CA PHE A 75 -5.29 -0.23 -2.27
C PHE A 75 -6.69 -0.66 -1.82
N ILE A 76 -7.52 0.30 -1.42
CA ILE A 76 -8.94 0.07 -1.13
C ILE A 76 -9.67 -0.45 -2.38
N LYS A 77 -9.48 0.18 -3.53
CA LYS A 77 -10.15 -0.22 -4.77
C LYS A 77 -9.69 -1.59 -5.29
N LEU A 78 -8.42 -1.94 -5.12
CA LEU A 78 -7.85 -3.24 -5.45
C LEU A 78 -8.38 -4.33 -4.50
N ALA A 79 -8.48 -4.05 -3.21
CA ALA A 79 -9.12 -4.96 -2.25
C ALA A 79 -10.58 -5.26 -2.63
N TYR A 80 -11.35 -4.24 -3.02
CA TYR A 80 -12.72 -4.45 -3.53
C TYR A 80 -12.79 -5.15 -4.89
N ALA A 81 -11.76 -5.04 -5.72
CA ALA A 81 -11.72 -5.70 -7.03
C ALA A 81 -11.37 -7.18 -6.93
N LEU A 82 -10.48 -7.54 -6.01
CA LEU A 82 -9.98 -8.90 -5.82
C LEU A 82 -10.84 -9.75 -4.87
N ASP A 83 -11.74 -9.13 -4.09
CA ASP A 83 -12.69 -9.85 -3.23
C ASP A 83 -14.15 -9.70 -3.73
N PRO A 84 -14.70 -10.68 -4.46
CA PRO A 84 -16.08 -10.65 -4.94
C PRO A 84 -17.13 -10.72 -3.81
N THR A 85 -16.73 -11.03 -2.58
CA THR A 85 -17.60 -11.11 -1.40
C THR A 85 -17.86 -9.75 -0.76
N ILE A 86 -17.07 -8.72 -1.09
CA ILE A 86 -17.23 -7.33 -0.60
C ILE A 86 -17.99 -6.46 -1.61
N ARG A 87 -19.00 -7.03 -2.28
CA ARG A 87 -20.04 -6.28 -3.00
C ARG A 87 -21.34 -6.35 -2.20
N PHE A 88 -21.83 -5.20 -1.73
CA PHE A 88 -23.21 -5.07 -1.25
C PHE A 88 -24.21 -5.20 -2.41
#